data_AF-A0A370NVY7-F1
#
_entry.id   AF-A0A370NVY7-F1
#
_cell.length_a   1.000
_cell.length_b   1.000
_cell.length_c   1.000
_cell.angle_alpha   90.00
_cell.angle_beta   90.00
_cell.angle_gamma   90.00
#
_symmetry.space_group_name_H-M   'P 1'
#
loop_
_entity.id
_entity.type
_entity.pdbx_description
1 polymer ?
#
loop_
_entity_poly.entity_id
_entity_poly.type
_entity_poly.pdbx_seq_one_letter_code
_entity_poly.pdbx_strand_id
1 'polypeptide(L)' 'MNRINATPYTVSVYPIQQEPGLWFATYMIAEYRNGAERIVANVAMRHDTHRSEARARQSARRAGERAAARLRQQ' A
#
# COMPACT_ATOMS: atom_id res chain seq x y z
N MET A 1 1.60 17.41 21.36
CA MET A 1 0.27 16.90 20.95
C MET A 1 0.40 16.37 19.53
N ASN A 2 0.32 15.04 19.35
CA ASN A 2 0.44 14.41 18.04
C ASN A 2 -0.90 14.65 17.29
N ARG A 3 -0.93 15.54 16.29
CA ARG A 3 -2.15 15.80 15.51
C ARG A 3 -2.38 14.58 14.62
N ILE A 4 -3.38 13.78 14.94
CA ILE A 4 -3.84 12.73 14.04
C ILE A 4 -4.54 13.43 12.88
N ASN A 5 -3.97 13.34 11.68
CA ASN A 5 -4.62 13.81 10.48
C ASN A 5 -5.86 12.91 10.23
N ALA A 6 -7.05 13.47 10.40
CA ALA A 6 -8.32 12.77 10.25
C ALA A 6 -8.69 12.46 8.79
N THR A 7 -7.82 12.84 7.84
CA THR A 7 -8.04 12.56 6.41
C THR A 7 -8.10 11.05 6.19
N PRO A 8 -9.17 10.52 5.56
CA PRO A 8 -9.26 9.11 5.25
C PRO A 8 -8.26 8.76 4.15
N TYR A 9 -7.62 7.60 4.33
CA TYR A 9 -6.72 7.00 3.34
C TYR A 9 -7.25 5.64 2.91
N THR A 10 -7.18 5.36 1.62
CA THR A 10 -7.39 4.01 1.06
C THR A 10 -6.03 3.35 0.81
N VAL A 11 -5.98 2.02 0.95
CA VAL A 11 -4.81 1.21 0.59
C VAL A 11 -5.26 0.15 -0.39
N SER A 12 -4.83 0.27 -1.64
CA SER A 12 -5.09 -0.70 -2.70
C SER A 12 -3.85 -1.56 -2.91
N VAL A 13 -4.05 -2.85 -3.17
CA VAL A 13 -2.94 -3.81 -3.36
C VAL A 13 -3.14 -4.58 -4.64
N TYR A 14 -2.08 -4.63 -5.45
CA TYR A 14 -2.05 -5.25 -6.76
C TYR A 14 -0.91 -6.28 -6.80
N PRO A 15 -1.20 -7.58 -6.68
CA PRO A 15 -0.19 -8.61 -6.87
C PRO A 15 0.21 -8.68 -8.35
N ILE A 16 1.49 -8.94 -8.61
CA ILE A 16 2.09 -9.05 -9.93
C ILE A 16 2.91 -10.33 -9.96
N GLN A 17 2.61 -11.21 -10.90
CA GLN A 17 3.43 -12.38 -11.18
C GLN A 17 4.60 -11.95 -12.06
N GLN A 18 5.81 -11.95 -11.51
CA GLN A 18 7.02 -11.63 -12.27
C GLN A 18 7.42 -12.80 -13.18
N GLU A 19 7.34 -14.00 -12.63
CA GLU A 19 7.62 -15.28 -13.28
C GLU A 19 6.59 -16.30 -12.80
N PRO A 20 6.35 -17.41 -13.52
CA PRO A 20 5.47 -18.46 -13.05
C PRO A 20 5.79 -18.91 -11.61
N GLY A 21 4.85 -18.69 -10.70
CA GLY A 21 5.00 -19.00 -9.28
C GLY A 21 5.83 -18.01 -8.45
N LEU A 22 6.33 -16.93 -9.02
CA LEU A 22 7.04 -15.84 -8.30
C LEU A 22 6.23 -14.54 -8.38
N TRP A 23 5.80 -14.07 -7.21
CA TRP A 23 4.89 -12.94 -7.06
C TRP A 23 5.54 -11.84 -6.24
N PHE A 24 5.40 -10.60 -6.66
CA PHE A 24 5.54 -9.44 -5.78
C PHE A 24 4.21 -8.67 -5.78
N ALA A 25 4.09 -7.61 -5.01
CA ALA A 25 2.91 -6.76 -5.06
C ALA A 25 3.27 -5.28 -5.01
N THR A 26 2.39 -4.47 -5.59
CA THR A 26 2.39 -3.02 -5.44
C THR A 26 1.32 -2.65 -4.43
N TYR A 27 1.60 -1.71 -3.53
CA TYR A 27 0.56 -1.02 -2.79
C TYR A 27 0.47 0.45 -3.21
N MET A 28 -0.76 0.95 -3.26
CA MET A 28 -1.07 2.34 -3.56
C MET A 28 -1.86 2.93 -2.38
N ILE A 29 -1.48 4.12 -1.95
CA ILE A 29 -2.19 4.88 -0.92
C ILE A 29 -2.76 6.11 -1.57
N ALA A 30 -4.07 6.29 -1.44
CA ALA A 30 -4.74 7.51 -1.85
C ALA A 30 -5.36 8.21 -0.64
N GLU A 31 -5.28 9.53 -0.64
CA GLU A 31 -6.01 10.39 0.29
C GLU A 31 -7.22 10.99 -0.42
N TYR A 32 -8.35 11.04 0.29
CA TYR A 32 -9.53 11.77 -0.19
C TYR A 32 -9.61 13.10 0.54
N ARG A 33 -9.40 14.20 -0.20
CA ARG A 33 -9.47 15.55 0.33
C ARG A 33 -10.32 16.42 -0.57
N ASN A 34 -11.30 17.10 0.02
CA ASN A 34 -12.18 18.05 -0.67
C ASN A 34 -12.86 17.46 -1.93
N GLY A 35 -13.28 16.19 -1.88
CA GLY A 35 -13.95 15.52 -3.00
C GLY A 35 -13.02 15.06 -4.14
N ALA A 36 -11.70 15.19 -3.99
CA ALA A 36 -10.72 14.68 -4.94
C ALA A 36 -9.87 13.55 -4.31
N GLU A 37 -9.59 12.53 -5.11
CA GLU A 37 -8.62 11.48 -4.77
C GLU A 37 -7.21 11.94 -5.18
N ARG A 38 -6.26 11.83 -4.27
CA ARG A 38 -4.85 12.09 -4.54
C ARG A 38 -4.00 10.90 -4.13
N ILE A 39 -3.21 10.38 -5.06
CA ILE A 39 -2.23 9.34 -4.75
C ILE A 39 -1.07 9.95 -3.99
N VAL A 40 -0.82 9.44 -2.79
CA VAL A 40 0.26 9.89 -1.89
C VAL A 40 1.39 8.87 -1.76
N ALA A 41 1.15 7.62 -2.16
CA ALA A 41 2.19 6.62 -2.33
C ALA A 41 1.81 5.59 -3.40
N ASN A 42 2.79 5.17 -4.21
CA ASN A 42 2.68 4.04 -5.12
C ASN A 42 4.01 3.29 -5.10
N VAL A 43 4.03 2.12 -4.46
CA VAL A 43 5.28 1.41 -4.16
C VAL A 43 5.20 -0.01 -4.67
N ALA A 44 6.05 -0.32 -5.66
CA ALA A 44 6.26 -1.67 -6.15
C ALA A 44 7.29 -2.40 -5.26
N MET A 45 6.89 -3.47 -4.58
CA MET A 45 7.76 -4.22 -3.67
C MET A 45 8.59 -5.28 -4.42
N ARG A 46 9.29 -4.89 -5.49
CA ARG A 46 10.04 -5.82 -6.36
C ARG A 46 11.12 -6.64 -5.64
N HIS A 47 11.62 -6.14 -4.51
CA HIS A 47 12.61 -6.83 -3.68
C HIS A 47 11.97 -7.85 -2.72
N ASP A 48 10.65 -7.81 -2.51
CA ASP A 48 9.91 -8.69 -1.60
C ASP A 48 9.03 -9.64 -2.42
N THR A 49 9.64 -10.74 -2.86
CA THR A 49 8.98 -11.75 -3.69
C THR A 49 8.53 -12.95 -2.87
N HIS A 50 7.41 -13.54 -3.26
CA HIS A 50 6.80 -14.68 -2.61
C HIS A 50 6.40 -15.76 -3.62
N ARG A 51 6.25 -16.99 -3.13
CA ARG A 51 5.83 -18.15 -3.94
C ARG A 51 4.32 -18.23 -4.19
N SER A 52 3.54 -17.27 -3.69
CA SER A 52 2.10 -17.23 -3.91
C SER A 52 1.56 -15.80 -3.93
N GLU A 53 0.53 -15.60 -4.75
CA GLU A 53 -0.20 -14.34 -4.86
C GLU A 53 -0.74 -13.86 -3.50
N ALA A 54 -1.29 -14.78 -2.69
CA ALA A 54 -1.85 -14.45 -1.39
C ALA A 54 -0.80 -13.87 -0.42
N ARG A 55 0.43 -14.41 -0.43
CA ARG A 55 1.55 -13.89 0.38
C ARG A 55 2.04 -12.54 -0.15
N ALA A 56 2.23 -12.45 -1.48
CA ALA A 56 2.09 -11.26 -2.33
C ALA A 56 1.31 -10.11 -1.68
N ARG A 57 0.00 -10.33 -1.71
CA ARG A 57 -1.02 -9.39 -1.33
C ARG A 57 -0.99 -9.06 0.16
N GLN A 58 -0.75 -10.07 1.01
CA GLN A 58 -0.71 -9.86 2.46
C GLN A 58 0.51 -9.02 2.87
N SER A 59 1.69 -9.25 2.28
CA SER A 59 2.89 -8.45 2.56
C SER A 59 2.68 -6.98 2.19
N ALA A 60 2.23 -6.73 0.95
CA ALA A 60 1.95 -5.37 0.49
C ALA A 60 0.83 -4.67 1.25
N ARG A 61 -0.22 -5.41 1.66
CA ARG A 61 -1.28 -4.84 2.54
C ARG A 61 -0.69 -4.35 3.85
N ARG A 62 0.13 -5.16 4.52
CA ARG A 62 0.77 -4.77 5.79
C ARG A 62 1.72 -3.59 5.62
N ALA A 63 2.49 -3.57 4.54
CA ALA A 63 3.39 -2.46 4.24
C ALA A 63 2.60 -1.16 3.98
N GLY A 64 1.55 -1.23 3.16
CA GLY A 64 0.66 -0.10 2.87
C GLY A 64 -0.08 0.41 4.10
N GLU A 65 -0.64 -0.46 4.93
CA GLU A 65 -1.31 -0.09 6.19
C GLU A 65 -0.35 0.63 7.15
N ARG A 66 0.89 0.14 7.29
CA ARG A 66 1.94 0.80 8.10
C ARG A 66 2.33 2.16 7.53
N ALA A 67 2.50 2.27 6.22
CA ALA A 67 2.80 3.53 5.56
C ALA A 67 1.65 4.54 5.74
N ALA A 68 0.40 4.12 5.57
CA ALA A 68 -0.78 4.95 5.81
C ALA A 68 -0.88 5.38 7.28
N ALA A 69 -0.54 4.51 8.24
CA ALA A 69 -0.49 4.87 9.66
C ALA A 69 0.55 5.97 9.96
N ARG A 70 1.71 5.96 9.27
CA ARG A 70 2.72 7.02 9.39
C ARG A 70 2.25 8.33 8.77
N LEU A 71 1.54 8.29 7.64
CA LEU A 71 0.97 9.49 7.01
C LEU A 71 -0.06 10.18 7.91
N ARG A 72 -0.84 9.41 8.69
CA ARG A 72 -1.78 9.96 9.69
C ARG A 72 -1.11 10.69 10.86
N GLN A 73 0.19 10.51 11.07
CA GLN A 73 0.96 11.11 12.16
C GLN A 73 1.74 12.36 11.73
N GLN A 74 1.73 12.70 10.44
CA GLN A 74 2.36 13.89 9.87
C GLN A 74 1.38 15.07 9.87
#